data_AF-A0A2N2FL98-F1
#
_entry.id   AF-A0A2N2FL98-F1
#
_cell.length_a   1.000
_cell.length_b   1.000
_cell.length_c   1.000
_cell.angle_alpha   90.00
_cell.angle_beta   90.00
_cell.angle_gamma   90.00
#
_symmetry.space_group_name_H-M   'P 1'
#
loop_
_entity.id
_entity.type
_entity.pdbx_description
1 polymer ?
#
loop_
_entity_poly.entity_id
_entity_poly.type
_entity_poly.pdbx_seq_one_letter_code
_entity_poly.pdbx_strand_id
1 'polypeptide(L)'
;MFRHRSLIICLALLGVLFLSTAAEAQKSMTVQVQEGQLRATPSHFGKIIAKTYYGDRVTVLEEKGDWKRVSIEDRKVQGWM
;
A
#
# COMPACT_ATOMS: atom_id res chain seq x y z
N MET A 1 -9.52 43.42 19.81
CA MET A 1 -9.75 42.84 18.46
C MET A 1 -8.49 42.26 17.82
N PHE A 2 -7.31 42.88 17.93
CA PHE A 2 -6.05 42.36 17.34
C PHE A 2 -5.58 41.00 17.92
N ARG A 3 -5.69 40.81 19.25
CA ARG A 3 -5.28 39.55 19.92
C ARG A 3 -6.10 38.33 19.50
N HIS A 4 -7.41 38.49 19.26
CA HIS A 4 -8.28 37.42 18.77
C HIS A 4 -8.04 37.09 17.29
N ARG A 5 -7.74 38.09 16.45
CA ARG A 5 -7.37 37.87 15.04
C ARG A 5 -6.04 37.13 14.92
N SER A 6 -5.03 37.49 15.74
CA SER A 6 -3.77 36.73 15.83
C SER A 6 -3.96 35.31 16.37
N LEU A 7 -4.86 35.10 17.34
CA LEU A 7 -5.20 33.76 17.85
C LEU A 7 -5.86 32.87 16.79
N ILE A 8 -6.79 33.42 16.00
CA ILE A 8 -7.44 32.68 14.91
C ILE A 8 -6.45 32.35 13.79
N ILE A 9 -5.53 33.27 13.46
CA ILE A 9 -4.47 33.04 12.48
C ILE A 9 -3.49 31.94 12.96
N CYS A 10 -3.10 31.96 14.23
CA CYS A 10 -2.29 30.87 14.81
C CYS A 10 -3.03 29.53 14.82
N LEU A 11 -4.33 29.50 15.12
CA LEU A 11 -5.13 28.27 15.13
C LEU A 11 -5.30 27.69 13.71
N ALA A 12 -5.45 28.56 12.70
CA ALA A 12 -5.50 28.16 11.29
C ALA A 12 -4.15 27.65 10.77
N LEU A 13 -3.03 28.29 11.16
CA LEU A 13 -1.67 27.83 10.85
C LEU A 13 -1.34 26.48 11.51
N LEU A 14 -1.82 26.26 12.74
CA LEU A 14 -1.62 24.99 13.45
C LEU A 14 -2.40 23.82 12.79
N GLY A 15 -3.56 24.11 12.17
CA GLY A 15 -4.36 23.12 11.45
C GLY A 15 -3.70 22.62 10.15
N VAL A 16 -2.93 23.46 9.46
CA VAL A 16 -2.21 23.08 8.22
C VAL A 16 -1.02 22.16 8.52
N LEU A 17 -0.38 22.29 9.69
CA LEU A 17 0.73 21.44 10.13
C LEU A 17 0.33 19.98 10.40
N PHE A 18 -0.96 19.71 10.61
CA PHE A 18 -1.48 18.35 10.84
C PHE A 18 -1.86 17.60 9.56
N LEU A 19 -1.76 18.20 8.37
CA LEU A 19 -1.85 17.48 7.09
C LEU A 19 -0.55 16.74 6.75
N SER A 20 0.13 16.20 7.76
CA SER A 20 1.21 15.25 7.57
C SER A 20 0.59 13.95 7.08
N THR A 21 0.37 13.84 5.77
CA THR A 21 0.01 12.58 5.11
C THR A 21 1.09 11.58 5.44
N ALA A 22 0.79 10.62 6.31
CA ALA A 22 1.64 9.48 6.56
C ALA A 22 1.80 8.73 5.22
N ALA A 23 2.94 8.93 4.56
CA ALA A 23 3.33 8.10 3.45
C ALA A 23 3.65 6.73 4.05
N GLU A 24 2.71 5.79 3.94
CA GLU A 24 2.97 4.41 4.32
C GLU A 24 4.14 3.90 3.48
N ALA A 25 5.23 3.52 4.15
CA ALA A 25 6.39 2.95 3.49
C ALA A 25 6.01 1.61 2.87
N GLN A 26 5.69 1.63 1.58
CA GLN A 26 5.30 0.44 0.84
C GLN A 26 6.47 -0.56 0.81
N LYS A 27 6.26 -1.75 1.38
CA LYS A 27 7.32 -2.75 1.57
C LYS A 27 7.57 -3.52 0.29
N SER A 28 8.71 -3.29 -0.35
CA SER A 28 9.15 -4.08 -1.50
C SER A 28 9.72 -5.43 -1.08
N MET A 29 9.32 -6.49 -1.78
CA MET A 29 9.73 -7.88 -1.53
C MET A 29 10.09 -8.57 -2.84
N THR A 30 10.86 -9.65 -2.75
CA THR A 30 11.23 -10.48 -3.90
C THR A 30 10.60 -11.85 -3.78
N VAL A 31 9.98 -12.33 -4.85
CA VAL A 31 9.39 -13.67 -4.90
C VAL A 31 10.50 -14.72 -4.80
N GLN A 32 10.40 -15.60 -3.79
CA GLN A 32 11.39 -16.65 -3.49
C GLN A 32 11.01 -18.03 -4.06
N VAL A 33 9.82 -18.16 -4.62
CA VAL A 33 9.34 -19.41 -5.21
C VAL A 33 9.52 -19.40 -6.73
N GLN A 34 9.68 -20.58 -7.34
CA GLN A 34 9.88 -20.70 -8.78
C GLN A 34 8.68 -20.15 -9.58
N GLU A 35 7.46 -20.51 -9.16
CA GLU A 35 6.21 -19.97 -9.69
C GLU A 35 5.27 -19.66 -8.51
N GLY A 36 4.77 -18.42 -8.46
CA GLY A 36 3.74 -17.96 -7.55
C GLY A 36 2.47 -17.57 -8.32
N GLN A 37 1.32 -17.67 -7.65
CA GLN A 37 0.02 -17.37 -8.25
C GLN A 37 -0.60 -16.16 -7.56
N LEU A 38 -0.84 -15.08 -8.31
CA LEU A 38 -1.65 -13.95 -7.84
C LEU A 38 -3.13 -14.24 -8.09
N ARG A 39 -3.93 -14.01 -7.06
CA ARG A 39 -5.37 -14.26 -7.05
C ARG A 39 -6.16 -12.98 -6.90
N ALA A 40 -7.38 -12.96 -7.45
CA ALA A 40 -8.28 -11.82 -7.34
C ALA A 40 -8.76 -11.59 -5.90
N THR A 41 -8.87 -12.66 -5.11
CA THR A 41 -9.34 -12.64 -3.71
C THR A 41 -8.41 -13.47 -2.83
N PRO A 42 -8.33 -13.17 -1.52
CA PRO A 42 -7.55 -13.93 -0.55
C PRO A 42 -8.25 -15.25 -0.20
N SER A 43 -8.34 -16.14 -1.18
CA SER A 43 -8.98 -17.45 -1.05
C SER A 43 -8.28 -18.46 -1.97
N HIS A 44 -8.15 -19.71 -1.52
CA HIS A 44 -7.58 -20.80 -2.32
C HIS A 44 -8.41 -21.10 -3.58
N PHE A 45 -9.70 -20.72 -3.59
CA PHE A 45 -10.59 -20.82 -4.74
C PHE A 45 -10.69 -19.51 -5.55
N GLY A 46 -9.98 -18.46 -5.13
CA GLY A 46 -9.92 -17.20 -5.86
C GLY A 46 -9.33 -17.39 -7.25
N LYS A 47 -9.94 -16.75 -8.25
CA LYS A 47 -9.47 -16.77 -9.65
C LYS A 47 -8.01 -16.32 -9.71
N ILE A 48 -7.16 -17.11 -10.37
CA ILE A 48 -5.79 -16.72 -10.67
C ILE A 48 -5.84 -15.65 -11.76
N ILE A 49 -5.24 -14.49 -11.48
CA ILE A 49 -5.23 -13.32 -12.38
C ILE A 49 -3.84 -13.09 -12.98
N ALA A 50 -2.79 -13.57 -12.33
CA ALA A 50 -1.42 -13.50 -12.83
C ALA A 50 -0.53 -14.55 -12.17
N LYS A 51 0.66 -14.72 -12.74
CA LYS A 51 1.75 -15.52 -12.18
C LYS A 51 2.97 -14.63 -11.94
N THR A 52 3.68 -14.95 -10.87
CA THR A 52 5.00 -14.38 -10.55
C THR A 52 6.04 -15.47 -10.63
N TYR A 53 7.28 -15.08 -10.91
CA TYR A 53 8.40 -16.00 -10.96
C TYR A 53 9.47 -15.63 -9.95
N TYR A 54 10.37 -16.56 -9.69
CA TYR A 54 11.51 -16.32 -8.82
C TYR A 54 12.27 -15.05 -9.25
N GLY A 55 12.57 -14.19 -8.28
CA GLY A 55 13.26 -12.93 -8.52
C GLY A 55 12.35 -11.75 -8.88
N ASP A 56 11.07 -11.97 -9.16
CA ASP A 56 10.11 -10.87 -9.40
C ASP A 56 10.04 -9.96 -8.16
N ARG A 57 10.16 -8.65 -8.39
CA ARG A 57 9.94 -7.64 -7.35
C ARG A 57 8.47 -7.30 -7.27
N VAL A 58 7.94 -7.36 -6.06
CA VAL A 58 6.56 -7.03 -5.76
C VAL A 58 6.50 -6.08 -4.58
N THR A 59 5.50 -5.22 -4.55
CA THR A 59 5.30 -4.29 -3.43
C THR A 59 4.08 -4.72 -2.64
N VAL A 60 4.26 -4.98 -1.34
CA VAL A 60 3.16 -5.36 -0.46
C VAL A 60 2.31 -4.13 -0.17
N LEU A 61 1.02 -4.24 -0.50
CA LEU A 61 0.02 -3.19 -0.30
C LEU A 61 -0.81 -3.43 0.96
N GLU A 62 -1.10 -4.69 1.27
CA GLU A 62 -1.95 -5.07 2.40
C GLU A 62 -1.62 -6.49 2.85
N GLU A 63 -1.80 -6.76 4.15
CA GLU A 63 -1.67 -8.10 4.74
C GLU A 63 -2.99 -8.48 5.41
N LYS A 64 -3.51 -9.69 5.13
CA LYS A 64 -4.77 -10.18 5.68
C LYS A 64 -4.64 -11.65 6.05
N GLY A 65 -4.35 -11.90 7.34
CA GLY A 65 -4.04 -13.25 7.81
C GLY A 65 -2.81 -13.78 7.10
N ASP A 66 -2.94 -14.95 6.48
CA ASP A 66 -1.86 -15.59 5.70
C ASP A 66 -1.64 -14.97 4.31
N TRP A 67 -2.54 -14.06 3.87
CA TRP A 67 -2.48 -13.48 2.53
C TRP A 67 -1.77 -12.14 2.49
N LYS A 68 -1.05 -11.89 1.40
CA LYS A 68 -0.48 -10.59 1.09
C LYS A 68 -1.01 -10.09 -0.24
N ARG A 69 -1.59 -8.89 -0.24
CA ARG A 69 -1.95 -8.19 -1.47
C ARG A 69 -0.71 -7.49 -1.97
N VAL A 70 -0.26 -7.87 -3.16
CA VAL A 70 0.96 -7.34 -3.76
C VAL A 70 0.68 -6.66 -5.09
N SER A 71 1.51 -5.69 -5.43
CA SER A 71 1.55 -5.01 -6.73
C SER A 71 2.81 -5.38 -7.49
N ILE A 72 2.66 -5.73 -8.76
CA ILE A 72 3.77 -5.94 -9.69
C ILE A 72 3.88 -4.67 -10.54
N GLU A 73 4.89 -3.84 -10.25
CA GLU A 73 5.02 -2.50 -10.85
C GLU A 73 5.21 -2.57 -12.38
N ASP A 74 6.00 -3.54 -12.85
CA ASP A 74 6.29 -3.77 -14.28
C ASP A 74 5.03 -4.07 -15.11
N ARG A 75 4.10 -4.85 -14.55
CA ARG A 75 2.90 -5.34 -15.25
C ARG A 75 1.62 -4.60 -14.88
N LYS A 76 1.69 -3.68 -13.91
CA LYS A 76 0.54 -2.96 -13.33
C LYS A 76 -0.58 -3.91 -12.85
N VAL A 77 -0.22 -5.10 -12.38
CA VAL A 77 -1.15 -6.10 -11.85
C VAL A 77 -1.07 -6.12 -10.34
N GLN A 78 -2.22 -6.18 -9.67
CA GLN A 78 -2.33 -6.31 -8.23
C GLN A 78 -3.16 -7.54 -7.88
N GLY A 79 -2.74 -8.31 -6.88
CA GLY A 79 -3.42 -9.53 -6.48
C GLY A 79 -2.96 -10.07 -5.13
N TRP A 80 -3.66 -11.09 -4.66
CA TRP A 80 -3.41 -11.79 -3.41
C TRP A 80 -2.53 -13.01 -3.65
N MET A 81 -1.52 -13.18 -2.82
CA MET A 81 -0.67 -14.37 -2.80
C MET A 81 -0.31 -14.80 -1.38
#